data_AF-A0A7K0C7D6-F1
#
_entry.id   AF-A0A7K0C7D6-F1
#
_cell.length_a   1.000
_cell.length_b   1.000
_cell.length_c   1.000
_cell.angle_alpha   90.00
_cell.angle_beta   90.00
_cell.angle_gamma   90.00
#
_symmetry.space_group_name_H-M   'P 1'
#
loop_
_entity.id
_entity.type
_entity.pdbx_description
1 polymer ?
#
loop_
_entity_poly.entity_id
_entity_poly.type
_entity_poly.pdbx_seq_one_letter_code
_entity_poly.pdbx_strand_id
1 'polypeptide(L)'
;MTTTVHRGRWTLEDRLEAHLRELPVEVPPGTAALTVRLSHEGGVIDLGCGGPAGFRGWSGGARDEYTVSADWATPGYLPGELEPGVWHVWLGLHRVPPDGVPYEVTVTTTTSAPAPPQPPALPPVPERAPRRELPAPAGMRWLAGDLHAHTVHSDGTLTVPELACLAAGRGLDYLAVTDHNTVSHHAELPAAASHAGIVLVPGQEVTTDLGHANAFGDIGWIDFRRPTAEWDVGDGVLSINHPLSGDCAWRRPLPNGAPRPRHAEIWHSSWWDRTWGAPLAWARLWHDGVVPLGGSDFHDPAQHKLIGEPTTWVLAEGDDVVGALAAGRTAVSAGRDAPVLLRVQDELIAIDADGTVLVDPDGRRRAVRGDLVRFPARRDGMHHLESSANEVISLCG
;
A
#
# COMPACT_ATOMS: atom_id res chain seq x y z
N MET A 1 22.59 -30.95 6.26
CA MET A 1 22.72 -29.48 6.19
C MET A 1 23.69 -29.19 5.06
N THR A 2 23.28 -28.38 4.10
CA THR A 2 24.13 -27.95 2.97
C THR A 2 24.22 -26.44 3.00
N THR A 3 25.38 -25.89 2.65
CA THR A 3 25.62 -24.44 2.65
C THR A 3 26.18 -23.99 1.30
N THR A 4 25.57 -22.97 0.72
CA THR A 4 26.00 -22.29 -0.50
C THR A 4 26.34 -20.85 -0.15
N VAL A 5 27.45 -20.33 -0.66
CA VAL A 5 27.86 -18.94 -0.37
C VAL A 5 28.21 -18.21 -1.67
N HIS A 6 27.59 -17.04 -1.86
CA HIS A 6 27.91 -16.09 -2.92
C HIS A 6 28.59 -14.88 -2.31
N ARG A 7 29.67 -14.40 -2.92
CA ARG A 7 30.40 -13.20 -2.48
C ARG A 7 30.79 -12.38 -3.68
N GLY A 8 30.81 -11.07 -3.52
CA GLY A 8 31.26 -10.18 -4.57
C GLY A 8 31.19 -8.72 -4.16
N ARG A 9 31.22 -7.87 -5.17
CA ARG A 9 30.98 -6.43 -5.04
C ARG A 9 30.06 -6.03 -6.18
N TRP A 10 28.89 -5.50 -5.85
CA TRP A 10 27.99 -4.91 -6.83
C TRP A 10 28.46 -3.50 -7.16
N THR A 11 28.48 -3.17 -8.45
CA THR A 11 28.91 -1.87 -8.98
C THR A 11 27.72 -1.04 -9.43
N LEU A 12 27.95 0.25 -9.68
CA LEU A 12 26.94 1.11 -10.27
C LEU A 12 26.52 0.60 -11.66
N GLU A 13 27.46 0.10 -12.45
CA GLU A 13 27.22 -0.50 -13.75
C GLU A 13 26.31 -1.74 -13.63
N ASP A 14 26.54 -2.58 -12.61
CA ASP A 14 25.67 -3.72 -12.35
C ASP A 14 24.22 -3.26 -12.05
N ARG A 15 24.05 -2.23 -11.23
CA ARG A 15 22.72 -1.67 -10.95
C ARG A 15 22.05 -1.14 -12.22
N LEU A 16 22.79 -0.46 -13.09
CA LEU A 16 22.26 0.16 -14.31
C LEU A 16 21.91 -0.87 -15.39
N GLU A 17 22.64 -1.98 -15.46
CA GLU A 17 22.33 -3.09 -16.36
C GLU A 17 21.06 -3.82 -15.92
N ALA A 18 20.96 -4.18 -14.63
CA ALA A 18 19.78 -4.83 -14.08
C ALA A 18 19.66 -4.51 -12.59
N HIS A 19 18.54 -3.87 -12.23
CA HIS A 19 18.25 -3.52 -10.84
C HIS A 19 18.14 -4.77 -9.95
N LEU A 20 17.50 -5.84 -10.42
CA LEU A 20 17.35 -7.09 -9.68
C LEU A 20 18.36 -8.12 -10.17
N ARG A 21 19.12 -8.71 -9.24
CA ARG A 21 20.11 -9.77 -9.49
C ARG A 21 19.66 -11.07 -8.88
N GLU A 22 19.86 -12.16 -9.61
CA GLU A 22 19.46 -13.51 -9.19
C GLU A 22 20.70 -14.34 -8.89
N LEU A 23 20.75 -14.93 -7.70
CA LEU A 23 21.81 -15.83 -7.26
C LEU A 23 21.24 -17.25 -7.16
N PRO A 24 21.71 -18.20 -7.99
CA PRO A 24 21.15 -19.55 -8.04
C PRO A 24 21.62 -20.39 -6.85
N VAL A 25 20.71 -21.15 -6.25
CA VAL A 25 20.98 -22.09 -5.15
C VAL A 25 20.26 -23.41 -5.40
N GLU A 26 21.00 -24.51 -5.33
CA GLU A 26 20.42 -25.85 -5.40
C GLU A 26 19.73 -26.22 -4.08
N VAL A 27 18.45 -26.55 -4.15
CA VAL A 27 17.64 -27.08 -3.03
C VAL A 27 17.45 -28.59 -3.23
N PRO A 28 18.14 -29.44 -2.44
CA PRO A 28 18.03 -30.89 -2.59
C PRO A 28 16.65 -31.43 -2.21
N PRO A 29 16.26 -32.60 -2.75
CA PRO A 29 15.10 -33.35 -2.27
C PRO A 29 15.15 -33.61 -0.76
N GLY A 30 14.02 -33.44 -0.08
CA GLY A 30 13.91 -33.63 1.38
C GLY A 30 14.43 -32.45 2.21
N THR A 31 14.60 -31.27 1.61
CA THR A 31 14.88 -30.04 2.36
C THR A 31 13.63 -29.61 3.13
N ALA A 32 13.76 -29.51 4.46
CA ALA A 32 12.69 -29.08 5.36
C ALA A 32 12.70 -27.55 5.59
N ALA A 33 13.85 -26.90 5.47
CA ALA A 33 13.95 -25.45 5.54
C ALA A 33 15.14 -24.89 4.76
N LEU A 34 14.96 -23.69 4.21
CA LEU A 34 15.97 -22.85 3.58
C LEU A 34 16.10 -21.55 4.38
N THR A 35 17.31 -21.25 4.85
CA THR A 35 17.64 -20.01 5.56
C THR A 35 18.68 -19.24 4.76
N VAL A 36 18.42 -17.97 4.49
CA VAL A 36 19.32 -17.08 3.76
C VAL A 36 19.73 -15.93 4.65
N ARG A 37 21.03 -15.62 4.65
CA ARG A 37 21.62 -14.45 5.31
C ARG A 37 22.37 -13.61 4.29
N LEU A 38 22.10 -12.32 4.27
CA LEU A 38 22.74 -11.30 3.47
C LEU A 38 23.57 -10.40 4.40
N SER A 39 24.83 -10.17 4.06
CA SER A 39 25.67 -9.14 4.68
C SER A 39 26.15 -8.20 3.59
N HIS A 40 26.06 -6.90 3.82
CA HIS A 40 26.57 -5.89 2.89
C HIS A 40 26.99 -4.61 3.63
N GLU A 41 27.81 -3.77 3.00
CA GLU A 41 28.28 -2.51 3.58
C GLU A 41 28.24 -1.37 2.55
N GLY A 42 27.78 -0.19 2.97
CA GLY A 42 27.91 1.04 2.18
C GLY A 42 26.82 1.28 1.12
N GLY A 43 25.76 0.48 1.06
CA GLY A 43 24.63 0.68 0.15
C GLY A 43 23.33 0.07 0.67
N VAL A 44 22.30 0.02 -0.17
CA VAL A 44 21.01 -0.62 0.13
C VAL A 44 20.80 -1.76 -0.86
N ILE A 45 20.71 -2.98 -0.33
CA ILE A 45 20.40 -4.19 -1.09
C ILE A 45 19.11 -4.77 -0.51
N ASP A 46 18.11 -4.95 -1.37
CA ASP A 46 16.86 -5.62 -1.03
C ASP A 46 17.01 -7.13 -1.10
N LEU A 47 16.20 -7.86 -0.34
CA LEU A 47 16.25 -9.32 -0.25
C LEU A 47 14.89 -9.95 -0.59
N GLY A 48 14.93 -11.01 -1.41
CA GLY A 48 13.78 -11.86 -1.71
C GLY A 48 14.18 -13.19 -2.31
N CYS A 49 13.20 -13.98 -2.76
CA CYS A 49 13.46 -15.22 -3.50
C CYS A 49 12.28 -15.74 -4.31
N GLY A 50 12.64 -16.60 -5.27
CA GLY A 50 11.72 -17.47 -5.98
C GLY A 50 12.24 -18.91 -6.04
N GLY A 51 11.32 -19.86 -5.92
CA GLY A 51 11.56 -21.27 -6.19
C GLY A 51 11.16 -21.67 -7.62
N PRO A 52 11.25 -22.95 -7.98
CA PRO A 52 10.85 -23.48 -9.28
C PRO A 52 9.42 -23.10 -9.70
N ALA A 53 8.49 -22.99 -8.74
CA ALA A 53 7.10 -22.60 -9.01
C ALA A 53 6.87 -21.08 -9.06
N GLY A 54 7.89 -20.26 -8.82
CA GLY A 54 7.80 -18.80 -8.84
C GLY A 54 8.06 -18.15 -7.49
N PHE A 55 7.33 -17.06 -7.22
CA PHE A 55 7.52 -16.20 -6.05
C PHE A 55 7.46 -16.96 -4.72
N ARG A 56 8.40 -16.67 -3.82
CA ARG A 56 8.42 -17.21 -2.45
C ARG A 56 8.53 -16.14 -1.38
N GLY A 57 9.00 -14.94 -1.71
CA GLY A 57 8.96 -13.82 -0.77
C GLY A 57 9.81 -12.63 -1.17
N TRP A 58 9.52 -11.52 -0.51
CA TRP A 58 10.24 -10.26 -0.64
C TRP A 58 10.14 -9.51 0.68
N SER A 59 11.25 -8.92 1.12
CA SER A 59 11.29 -8.08 2.32
C SER A 59 11.89 -6.69 2.05
N GLY A 60 12.20 -6.37 0.79
CA GLY A 60 12.96 -5.15 0.49
C GLY A 60 14.27 -5.11 1.28
N GLY A 61 14.67 -3.89 1.67
CA GLY A 61 15.79 -3.66 2.58
C GLY A 61 15.46 -3.84 4.07
N ALA A 62 14.26 -4.33 4.42
CA ALA A 62 13.83 -4.46 5.81
C ALA A 62 14.46 -5.64 6.56
N ARG A 63 15.15 -6.55 5.84
CA ARG A 63 15.73 -7.78 6.42
C ARG A 63 17.05 -8.15 5.75
N ASP A 64 17.94 -8.67 6.57
CA ASP A 64 19.19 -9.31 6.19
C ASP A 64 19.10 -10.85 6.30
N GLU A 65 18.05 -11.39 6.93
CA GLU A 65 17.84 -12.83 7.08
C GLU A 65 16.38 -13.23 6.88
N TYR A 66 16.17 -14.38 6.24
CA TYR A 66 14.88 -15.05 6.22
C TYR A 66 15.01 -16.57 6.28
N THR A 67 13.94 -17.22 6.71
CA THR A 67 13.76 -18.68 6.65
C THR A 67 12.42 -19.01 5.98
N VAL A 68 12.43 -20.02 5.12
CA VAL A 68 11.24 -20.62 4.50
C VAL A 68 11.21 -22.09 4.88
N SER A 69 10.07 -22.56 5.40
CA SER A 69 9.77 -23.96 5.68
C SER A 69 8.36 -24.32 5.20
N ALA A 70 7.98 -25.59 5.33
CA ALA A 70 6.64 -26.05 4.98
C ALA A 70 5.54 -25.35 5.80
N ASP A 71 5.73 -25.24 7.11
CA ASP A 71 4.68 -24.79 8.04
C ASP A 71 4.76 -23.30 8.38
N TRP A 72 5.94 -22.67 8.22
CA TRP A 72 6.15 -21.26 8.55
C TRP A 72 7.25 -20.64 7.70
N ALA A 73 7.19 -19.31 7.55
CA ALA A 73 8.24 -18.53 6.96
C ALA A 73 8.40 -17.19 7.70
N THR A 74 9.55 -16.56 7.55
CA THR A 74 9.77 -15.19 8.02
C THR A 74 8.73 -14.24 7.40
N PRO A 75 8.15 -13.28 8.14
CA PRO A 75 7.27 -12.27 7.57
C PRO A 75 7.88 -11.59 6.32
N GLY A 76 7.08 -11.50 5.25
CA GLY A 76 7.51 -11.14 3.90
C GLY A 76 7.62 -12.34 2.94
N TYR A 77 7.65 -13.56 3.49
CA TYR A 77 7.84 -14.81 2.74
C TYR A 77 6.67 -15.76 2.94
N LEU A 78 6.39 -16.57 1.92
CA LEU A 78 5.30 -17.55 1.91
C LEU A 78 5.82 -18.90 2.44
N PRO A 79 5.15 -19.50 3.46
CA PRO A 79 5.40 -20.87 3.84
C PRO A 79 4.93 -21.83 2.75
N GLY A 80 5.41 -23.07 2.80
CA GLY A 80 5.00 -24.15 1.92
C GLY A 80 6.16 -25.07 1.59
N GLU A 81 5.86 -26.29 1.16
CA GLU A 81 6.87 -27.28 0.77
C GLU A 81 7.93 -26.67 -0.15
N LEU A 82 9.21 -27.00 0.10
CA LEU A 82 10.32 -26.51 -0.70
C LEU A 82 10.50 -27.42 -1.90
N GLU A 83 10.26 -26.91 -3.10
CA GLU A 83 10.43 -27.69 -4.31
C GLU A 83 11.91 -28.00 -4.55
N PRO A 84 12.27 -29.28 -4.81
CA PRO A 84 13.64 -29.60 -5.18
C PRO A 84 14.03 -28.93 -6.51
N GLY A 85 15.26 -28.43 -6.60
CA GLY A 85 15.82 -27.81 -7.80
C GLY A 85 16.45 -26.46 -7.54
N VAL A 86 16.63 -25.67 -8.61
CA VAL A 86 17.28 -24.36 -8.53
C VAL A 86 16.31 -23.31 -8.05
N TRP A 87 16.59 -22.75 -6.88
CA TRP A 87 15.99 -21.54 -6.35
C TRP A 87 16.87 -20.34 -6.69
N HIS A 88 16.28 -19.14 -6.64
CA HIS A 88 17.01 -17.90 -6.83
C HIS A 88 16.82 -17.02 -5.60
N VAL A 89 17.93 -16.64 -4.97
CA VAL A 89 17.95 -15.49 -4.06
C VAL A 89 17.96 -14.23 -4.92
N TRP A 90 17.02 -13.34 -4.69
CA TRP A 90 16.90 -12.08 -5.40
C TRP A 90 17.51 -10.96 -4.57
N LEU A 91 18.37 -10.18 -5.20
CA LEU A 91 18.99 -8.98 -4.64
C LEU A 91 18.53 -7.76 -5.44
N GLY A 92 17.78 -6.85 -4.82
CA GLY A 92 17.45 -5.55 -5.41
C GLY A 92 18.56 -4.54 -5.15
N LEU A 93 19.22 -4.04 -6.19
CA LEU A 93 20.32 -3.09 -6.07
C LEU A 93 19.79 -1.65 -5.92
N HIS A 94 19.07 -1.39 -4.83
CA HIS A 94 18.34 -0.14 -4.63
C HIS A 94 19.27 1.09 -4.66
N ARG A 95 20.31 1.10 -3.83
CA ARG A 95 21.33 2.18 -3.80
C ARG A 95 22.75 1.60 -3.79
N VAL A 96 23.49 1.84 -4.87
CA VAL A 96 24.89 1.43 -5.02
C VAL A 96 25.78 2.68 -5.16
N PRO A 97 26.71 2.95 -4.23
CA PRO A 97 27.62 4.07 -4.31
C PRO A 97 28.69 3.85 -5.41
N PRO A 98 29.44 4.89 -5.82
CA PRO A 98 30.49 4.78 -6.85
C PRO A 98 31.55 3.71 -6.56
N ASP A 99 31.89 3.50 -5.29
CA ASP A 99 32.89 2.50 -4.89
C ASP A 99 32.33 1.06 -4.86
N GLY A 100 31.03 0.89 -5.10
CA GLY A 100 30.32 -0.39 -5.08
C GLY A 100 29.98 -0.90 -3.67
N VAL A 101 29.14 -1.94 -3.61
CA VAL A 101 28.68 -2.58 -2.38
C VAL A 101 29.27 -3.99 -2.28
N PRO A 102 30.25 -4.25 -1.39
CA PRO A 102 30.64 -5.62 -1.08
C PRO A 102 29.45 -6.35 -0.46
N TYR A 103 29.25 -7.61 -0.85
CA TYR A 103 28.17 -8.44 -0.34
C TYR A 103 28.60 -9.89 -0.11
N GLU A 104 27.91 -10.54 0.81
CA GLU A 104 27.94 -11.98 1.03
C GLU A 104 26.51 -12.48 1.24
N VAL A 105 26.11 -13.50 0.48
CA VAL A 105 24.86 -14.24 0.68
C VAL A 105 25.22 -15.67 1.07
N THR A 106 24.80 -16.07 2.26
CA THR A 106 24.93 -17.45 2.75
C THR A 106 23.56 -18.10 2.76
N VAL A 107 23.41 -19.21 2.04
CA VAL A 107 22.18 -20.01 2.01
C VAL A 107 22.44 -21.35 2.66
N THR A 108 21.57 -21.73 3.59
CA THR A 108 21.63 -22.98 4.34
C THR A 108 20.35 -23.77 4.12
N THR A 109 20.48 -25.02 3.67
CA THR A 109 19.37 -25.97 3.62
C THR A 109 19.51 -27.03 4.70
N THR A 110 18.40 -27.41 5.32
CA THR A 110 18.35 -28.38 6.42
C THR A 110 17.29 -29.45 6.17
N THR A 111 17.48 -30.64 6.73
CA THR A 111 16.51 -31.76 6.67
C THR A 111 15.55 -31.76 7.86
N SER A 112 15.65 -30.76 8.73
CA SER A 112 14.77 -30.54 9.88
C SER A 112 14.52 -29.05 10.01
N ALA A 113 13.26 -28.64 9.94
CA ALA A 113 12.92 -27.22 10.06
C ALA A 113 13.20 -26.70 11.48
N PRO A 114 13.71 -25.47 11.63
CA PRO A 114 13.75 -24.81 12.91
C PRO A 114 12.33 -24.61 13.46
N ALA A 115 12.20 -24.58 14.78
CA ALA A 115 10.92 -24.25 15.41
C ALA A 115 10.45 -22.86 14.97
N PRO A 116 9.14 -22.67 14.71
CA PRO A 116 8.61 -21.36 14.37
C PRO A 116 8.89 -20.37 15.50
N PRO A 117 9.14 -19.09 15.18
CA PRO A 117 9.17 -18.05 16.20
C PRO A 117 7.84 -18.03 16.94
N GLN A 118 7.88 -17.78 18.25
CA GLN A 118 6.66 -17.65 19.02
C GLN A 118 5.88 -16.44 18.52
N PRO A 119 4.60 -16.60 18.13
CA PRO A 119 3.80 -15.46 17.70
C PRO A 119 3.63 -14.48 18.87
N PRO A 120 3.62 -13.17 18.61
CA PRO A 120 3.37 -12.18 19.64
C PRO A 120 1.97 -12.37 20.23
N ALA A 121 1.79 -11.92 21.47
CA ALA A 121 0.48 -11.91 22.09
C ALA A 121 -0.46 -10.99 21.30
N LEU A 122 -1.73 -11.39 21.14
CA LEU A 122 -2.71 -10.54 20.50
C LEU A 122 -2.85 -9.22 21.28
N PRO A 123 -2.93 -8.07 20.59
CA PRO A 123 -3.15 -6.79 21.22
C PRO A 123 -4.54 -6.74 21.87
N PRO A 124 -4.73 -5.93 22.92
CA PRO A 124 -6.06 -5.69 23.47
C PRO A 124 -6.97 -5.05 22.41
N VAL A 125 -8.21 -5.55 22.32
CA VAL A 125 -9.23 -4.96 21.43
C VAL A 125 -9.56 -3.55 21.96
N PRO A 126 -9.41 -2.50 21.15
CA PRO A 126 -9.64 -1.13 21.59
C PRO A 126 -11.14 -0.85 21.77
N GLU A 127 -11.45 0.16 22.58
CA GLU A 127 -12.77 0.81 22.50
C GLU A 127 -12.84 1.61 21.19
N ARG A 128 -13.94 1.45 20.46
CA ARG A 128 -14.11 2.08 19.15
C ARG A 128 -15.10 3.22 19.24
N ALA A 129 -14.67 4.39 18.76
CA ALA A 129 -15.58 5.54 18.61
C ALA A 129 -16.80 5.16 17.74
N PRO A 130 -18.01 5.65 18.05
CA PRO A 130 -19.17 5.44 17.21
C PRO A 130 -18.92 5.87 15.76
N ARG A 131 -19.56 5.24 14.78
CA ARG A 131 -19.41 5.66 13.37
C ARG A 131 -19.93 7.10 13.19
N ARG A 132 -19.31 7.83 12.27
CA ARG A 132 -19.79 9.17 11.87
C ARG A 132 -20.96 8.97 10.91
N GLU A 133 -22.14 9.41 11.32
CA GLU A 133 -23.35 9.33 10.49
C GLU A 133 -23.28 10.36 9.37
N LEU A 134 -23.22 9.88 8.12
CA LEU A 134 -23.11 10.72 6.92
C LEU A 134 -24.28 10.42 5.97
N PRO A 135 -24.81 11.43 5.23
CA PRO A 135 -25.88 11.20 4.25
C PRO A 135 -25.48 10.17 3.19
N ALA A 136 -26.31 9.14 3.04
CA ALA A 136 -26.11 8.06 2.08
C ALA A 136 -27.47 7.58 1.52
N PRO A 137 -27.51 6.98 0.32
CA PRO A 137 -28.69 6.31 -0.20
C PRO A 137 -29.11 5.12 0.69
N ALA A 138 -30.37 4.72 0.59
CA ALA A 138 -30.87 3.56 1.33
C ALA A 138 -30.06 2.29 0.99
N GLY A 139 -29.64 1.54 2.01
CA GLY A 139 -28.83 0.33 1.86
C GLY A 139 -27.32 0.56 1.71
N MET A 140 -26.88 1.81 1.60
CA MET A 140 -25.47 2.18 1.51
C MET A 140 -25.02 2.96 2.75
N ARG A 141 -23.71 2.98 2.99
CA ARG A 141 -23.09 3.80 4.04
C ARG A 141 -21.70 4.25 3.65
N TRP A 142 -21.27 5.37 4.22
CA TRP A 142 -19.88 5.80 4.14
C TRP A 142 -19.06 5.06 5.20
N LEU A 143 -17.94 4.49 4.76
CA LEU A 143 -16.95 3.84 5.62
C LEU A 143 -15.69 4.71 5.64
N ALA A 144 -15.20 5.06 6.83
CA ALA A 144 -13.91 5.72 7.02
C ALA A 144 -12.79 4.68 7.04
N GLY A 145 -11.70 4.93 6.33
CA GLY A 145 -10.54 4.05 6.41
C GLY A 145 -9.27 4.67 5.89
N ASP A 146 -8.26 3.82 5.86
CA ASP A 146 -6.94 4.12 5.34
C ASP A 146 -6.60 3.09 4.28
N LEU A 147 -6.03 3.54 3.17
CA LEU A 147 -5.74 2.73 1.99
C LEU A 147 -4.25 2.46 1.81
N HIS A 148 -3.40 2.86 2.76
CA HIS A 148 -1.97 2.72 2.62
C HIS A 148 -1.28 2.53 3.97
N ALA A 149 -0.95 1.28 4.32
CA ALA A 149 -0.26 0.95 5.56
C ALA A 149 0.51 -0.37 5.44
N HIS A 150 1.60 -0.45 6.20
CA HIS A 150 2.60 -1.51 6.14
C HIS A 150 2.73 -2.23 7.48
N THR A 151 3.09 -3.50 7.42
CA THR A 151 3.27 -4.36 8.60
C THR A 151 4.69 -4.88 8.65
N VAL A 152 4.95 -5.76 9.62
CA VAL A 152 6.18 -6.56 9.65
C VAL A 152 6.33 -7.48 8.43
N HIS A 153 5.41 -7.55 7.47
CA HIS A 153 5.63 -8.33 6.25
C HIS A 153 6.48 -7.58 5.21
N SER A 154 6.58 -6.25 5.29
CA SER A 154 7.65 -5.47 4.66
C SER A 154 8.48 -4.74 5.71
N ASP A 155 8.27 -3.44 5.84
CA ASP A 155 9.07 -2.45 6.54
C ASP A 155 8.27 -1.66 7.58
N GLY A 156 7.04 -2.10 7.85
CA GLY A 156 6.30 -1.68 9.04
C GLY A 156 6.81 -2.35 10.32
N THR A 157 6.48 -1.77 11.45
CA THR A 157 6.90 -2.25 12.78
C THR A 157 5.81 -3.00 13.53
N LEU A 158 4.55 -2.89 13.10
CA LEU A 158 3.41 -3.53 13.72
C LEU A 158 3.02 -4.82 12.99
N THR A 159 2.60 -5.82 13.75
CA THR A 159 1.96 -7.02 13.20
C THR A 159 0.58 -6.67 12.62
N VAL A 160 0.03 -7.54 11.77
CA VAL A 160 -1.32 -7.38 11.20
C VAL A 160 -2.39 -7.12 12.30
N PRO A 161 -2.48 -7.90 13.40
CA PRO A 161 -3.46 -7.62 14.45
C PRO A 161 -3.18 -6.32 15.23
N GLU A 162 -1.92 -5.95 15.47
CA GLU A 162 -1.59 -4.67 16.11
C GLU A 162 -2.00 -3.48 15.26
N LEU A 163 -1.71 -3.53 13.96
CA LEU A 163 -2.08 -2.49 13.01
C LEU A 163 -3.61 -2.39 12.88
N ALA A 164 -4.32 -3.52 12.81
CA ALA A 164 -5.77 -3.56 12.76
C ALA A 164 -6.42 -2.97 14.03
N CYS A 165 -5.91 -3.33 15.22
CA CYS A 165 -6.37 -2.75 16.48
C CYS A 165 -6.02 -1.25 16.57
N LEU A 166 -4.87 -0.81 16.05
CA LEU A 166 -4.55 0.62 15.99
C LEU A 166 -5.58 1.37 15.13
N ALA A 167 -5.88 0.87 13.92
CA ALA A 167 -6.90 1.45 13.04
C ALA A 167 -8.29 1.49 13.70
N ALA A 168 -8.71 0.39 14.34
CA ALA A 168 -9.98 0.33 15.06
C ALA A 168 -10.05 1.35 16.21
N GLY A 169 -8.95 1.51 16.97
CA GLY A 169 -8.84 2.51 18.05
C GLY A 169 -8.87 3.96 17.54
N ARG A 170 -8.56 4.19 16.26
CA ARG A 170 -8.74 5.48 15.57
C ARG A 170 -10.17 5.68 15.04
N GLY A 171 -11.07 4.73 15.26
CA GLY A 171 -12.46 4.80 14.83
C GLY A 171 -12.68 4.43 13.36
N LEU A 172 -11.66 3.91 12.66
CA LEU A 172 -11.78 3.50 11.26
C LEU A 172 -12.70 2.28 11.12
N ASP A 173 -13.39 2.20 9.98
CA ASP A 173 -14.25 1.10 9.56
C ASP A 173 -13.47 0.03 8.80
N TYR A 174 -12.44 0.44 8.07
CA TYR A 174 -11.59 -0.45 7.29
C TYR A 174 -10.14 0.03 7.23
N LEU A 175 -9.25 -0.89 6.86
CA LEU A 175 -7.84 -0.65 6.58
C LEU A 175 -7.39 -1.52 5.40
N ALA A 176 -6.77 -0.94 4.38
CA ALA A 176 -5.99 -1.72 3.42
C ALA A 176 -4.58 -1.96 3.96
N VAL A 177 -4.14 -3.21 3.91
CA VAL A 177 -2.79 -3.60 4.31
C VAL A 177 -2.00 -3.90 3.04
N THR A 178 -0.98 -3.09 2.76
CA THR A 178 -0.36 -2.95 1.44
C THR A 178 1.15 -3.14 1.49
N ASP A 179 1.63 -4.16 2.22
CA ASP A 179 3.07 -4.44 2.32
C ASP A 179 3.76 -4.50 0.95
N HIS A 180 5.00 -4.01 0.90
CA HIS A 180 5.76 -3.86 -0.34
C HIS A 180 6.07 -5.20 -1.02
N ASN A 181 5.60 -5.37 -2.26
CA ASN A 181 5.95 -6.45 -3.17
C ASN A 181 5.74 -7.89 -2.62
N THR A 182 4.92 -8.04 -1.59
CA THR A 182 4.57 -9.32 -0.98
C THR A 182 3.08 -9.39 -0.67
N VAL A 183 2.57 -10.62 -0.56
CA VAL A 183 1.19 -10.92 -0.14
C VAL A 183 1.18 -11.87 1.07
N SER A 184 2.32 -12.04 1.73
CA SER A 184 2.46 -13.01 2.82
C SER A 184 1.58 -12.69 4.03
N HIS A 185 1.17 -11.43 4.22
CA HIS A 185 0.24 -10.99 5.26
C HIS A 185 -1.21 -11.37 4.99
N HIS A 186 -1.58 -11.72 3.74
CA HIS A 186 -2.98 -11.94 3.35
C HIS A 186 -3.65 -13.05 4.17
N ALA A 187 -2.90 -14.10 4.51
CA ALA A 187 -3.40 -15.22 5.31
C ALA A 187 -3.82 -14.81 6.74
N GLU A 188 -3.29 -13.72 7.28
CA GLU A 188 -3.58 -13.24 8.63
C GLU A 188 -4.81 -12.31 8.69
N LEU A 189 -5.18 -11.71 7.54
CA LEU A 189 -6.21 -10.68 7.47
C LEU A 189 -7.57 -11.13 8.04
N PRO A 190 -8.12 -12.33 7.74
CA PRO A 190 -9.43 -12.72 8.25
C PRO A 190 -9.48 -12.80 9.79
N ALA A 191 -8.44 -13.36 10.42
CA ALA A 191 -8.36 -13.48 11.87
C ALA A 191 -8.15 -12.12 12.54
N ALA A 192 -7.25 -11.30 12.00
CA ALA A 192 -6.99 -9.95 12.52
C ALA A 192 -8.21 -9.03 12.36
N ALA A 193 -8.93 -9.10 11.24
CA ALA A 193 -10.17 -8.38 11.01
C ALA A 193 -11.25 -8.75 12.04
N SER A 194 -11.45 -10.06 12.26
CA SER A 194 -12.39 -10.55 13.26
C SER A 194 -12.02 -10.12 14.68
N HIS A 195 -10.74 -10.05 15.01
CA HIS A 195 -10.25 -9.64 16.33
C HIS A 195 -10.45 -8.13 16.56
N ALA A 196 -10.09 -7.30 15.57
CA ALA A 196 -10.17 -5.84 15.68
C ALA A 196 -11.58 -5.27 15.46
N GLY A 197 -12.47 -6.01 14.80
CA GLY A 197 -13.84 -5.56 14.51
C GLY A 197 -13.93 -4.51 13.39
N ILE A 198 -13.01 -4.58 12.42
CA ILE A 198 -12.96 -3.72 11.22
C ILE A 198 -12.71 -4.58 9.97
N VAL A 199 -12.97 -4.01 8.79
CA VAL A 199 -12.66 -4.68 7.51
C VAL A 199 -11.18 -4.53 7.21
N LEU A 200 -10.47 -5.63 6.96
CA LEU A 200 -9.13 -5.56 6.38
C LEU A 200 -9.20 -5.87 4.89
N VAL A 201 -8.75 -4.92 4.07
CA VAL A 201 -8.71 -5.04 2.61
C VAL A 201 -7.36 -5.62 2.22
N PRO A 202 -7.32 -6.79 1.54
CA PRO A 202 -6.08 -7.32 1.00
C PRO A 202 -5.52 -6.33 -0.03
N GLY A 203 -4.22 -6.10 0.03
CA GLY A 203 -3.53 -5.32 -0.98
C GLY A 203 -2.05 -5.63 -1.04
N GLN A 204 -1.41 -5.10 -2.07
CA GLN A 204 0.04 -5.10 -2.26
C GLN A 204 0.43 -3.70 -2.73
N GLU A 205 1.43 -3.09 -2.11
CA GLU A 205 2.11 -1.98 -2.75
C GLU A 205 3.16 -2.53 -3.73
N VAL A 206 2.93 -2.29 -5.01
CA VAL A 206 3.86 -2.63 -6.06
C VAL A 206 4.93 -1.54 -6.13
N THR A 207 6.08 -1.82 -5.55
CA THR A 207 7.18 -0.87 -5.32
C THR A 207 8.25 -1.04 -6.39
N THR A 208 8.59 0.05 -7.09
CA THR A 208 9.65 0.09 -8.09
C THR A 208 10.49 1.37 -7.97
N ASP A 209 11.71 1.35 -8.50
CA ASP A 209 12.60 2.53 -8.62
C ASP A 209 11.98 3.75 -9.34
N LEU A 210 10.87 3.54 -10.07
CA LEU A 210 10.22 4.53 -10.91
C LEU A 210 8.77 4.78 -10.48
N GLY A 211 8.39 4.44 -9.26
CA GLY A 211 7.07 4.75 -8.71
C GLY A 211 6.38 3.55 -8.09
N HIS A 212 5.39 3.85 -7.27
CA HIS A 212 4.63 2.85 -6.53
C HIS A 212 3.15 2.88 -6.91
N ALA A 213 2.48 1.74 -6.74
CA ALA A 213 1.04 1.63 -6.91
C ALA A 213 0.47 0.60 -5.94
N ASN A 214 -0.62 0.93 -5.26
CA ASN A 214 -1.39 -0.04 -4.51
C ASN A 214 -2.32 -0.80 -5.45
N ALA A 215 -2.35 -2.12 -5.29
CA ALA A 215 -3.33 -2.98 -5.90
C ALA A 215 -4.20 -3.60 -4.81
N PHE A 216 -5.50 -3.32 -4.86
CA PHE A 216 -6.46 -3.69 -3.82
C PHE A 216 -7.35 -4.85 -4.26
N GLY A 217 -7.62 -5.76 -3.34
CA GLY A 217 -8.46 -6.94 -3.53
C GLY A 217 -7.68 -8.23 -3.31
N ASP A 218 -8.41 -9.34 -3.22
CA ASP A 218 -7.84 -10.69 -3.21
C ASP A 218 -7.42 -11.10 -4.64
N ILE A 219 -6.37 -10.44 -5.14
CA ILE A 219 -5.91 -10.51 -6.54
C ILE A 219 -4.64 -11.36 -6.70
N GLY A 220 -4.15 -11.96 -5.60
CA GLY A 220 -2.86 -12.63 -5.57
C GLY A 220 -1.67 -11.66 -5.65
N TRP A 221 -0.50 -12.21 -5.96
CA TRP A 221 0.74 -11.43 -6.04
C TRP A 221 0.94 -10.81 -7.42
N ILE A 222 1.19 -9.50 -7.46
CA ILE A 222 1.60 -8.80 -8.67
C ILE A 222 3.11 -8.84 -8.78
N ASP A 223 3.61 -9.37 -9.90
CA ASP A 223 5.03 -9.39 -10.18
C ASP A 223 5.56 -7.98 -10.54
N PHE A 224 6.10 -7.29 -9.53
CA PHE A 224 6.67 -5.95 -9.64
C PHE A 224 7.82 -5.84 -10.66
N ARG A 225 8.43 -6.98 -11.03
CA ARG A 225 9.51 -7.06 -12.02
C ARG A 225 8.99 -6.91 -13.45
N ARG A 226 7.68 -7.13 -13.65
CA ARG A 226 7.04 -7.02 -14.98
C ARG A 226 6.71 -5.56 -15.32
N PRO A 227 6.57 -5.24 -16.62
CA PRO A 227 6.04 -3.95 -17.06
C PRO A 227 4.65 -3.67 -16.46
N THR A 228 4.31 -2.41 -16.20
CA THR A 228 3.00 -2.00 -15.63
C THR A 228 1.81 -2.56 -16.43
N ALA A 229 2.00 -2.76 -17.74
CA ALA A 229 1.00 -3.32 -18.65
C ALA A 229 0.51 -4.73 -18.29
N GLU A 230 1.34 -5.47 -17.57
CA GLU A 230 1.12 -6.87 -17.22
C GLU A 230 0.64 -7.04 -15.78
N TRP A 231 0.45 -5.93 -15.06
CA TRP A 231 -0.13 -5.94 -13.72
C TRP A 231 -1.65 -6.13 -13.84
N ASP A 232 -2.07 -7.38 -13.89
CA ASP A 232 -3.48 -7.76 -13.90
C ASP A 232 -4.03 -7.76 -12.47
N VAL A 233 -5.02 -6.91 -12.23
CA VAL A 233 -5.72 -6.81 -10.95
C VAL A 233 -7.09 -7.48 -10.99
N GLY A 234 -7.50 -8.09 -12.12
CA GLY A 234 -8.83 -8.70 -12.26
C GLY A 234 -9.95 -7.75 -11.86
N ASP A 235 -10.78 -8.18 -10.90
CA ASP A 235 -11.88 -7.41 -10.32
C ASP A 235 -11.44 -6.42 -9.21
N GLY A 236 -10.14 -6.35 -8.92
CA GLY A 236 -9.53 -5.43 -7.97
C GLY A 236 -9.35 -4.01 -8.51
N VAL A 237 -8.59 -3.20 -7.77
CA VAL A 237 -8.35 -1.79 -8.11
C VAL A 237 -6.86 -1.46 -8.06
N LEU A 238 -6.33 -0.92 -9.15
CA LEU A 238 -4.99 -0.36 -9.20
C LEU A 238 -5.02 1.15 -8.97
N SER A 239 -4.29 1.62 -7.96
CA SER A 239 -4.13 3.04 -7.60
C SER A 239 -2.68 3.46 -7.71
N ILE A 240 -2.40 4.59 -8.37
CA ILE A 240 -1.07 5.19 -8.34
C ILE A 240 -0.83 5.83 -6.97
N ASN A 241 0.24 5.44 -6.27
CA ASN A 241 0.55 6.00 -4.96
C ASN A 241 1.34 7.30 -5.10
N HIS A 242 1.07 8.24 -4.19
CA HIS A 242 1.78 9.49 -3.96
C HIS A 242 2.63 9.97 -5.16
N PRO A 243 2.00 10.34 -6.30
CA PRO A 243 2.66 10.41 -7.61
C PRO A 243 3.74 11.51 -7.71
N LEU A 244 3.83 12.36 -6.69
CA LEU A 244 4.76 13.49 -6.59
C LEU A 244 5.74 13.36 -5.41
N SER A 245 5.71 12.26 -4.65
CA SER A 245 6.50 12.12 -3.42
C SER A 245 7.92 11.62 -3.70
N GLY A 246 8.88 12.54 -3.71
CA GLY A 246 10.31 12.23 -3.67
C GLY A 246 10.81 11.29 -4.77
N ASP A 247 11.68 10.35 -4.39
CA ASP A 247 12.20 9.30 -5.28
C ASP A 247 11.15 8.23 -5.63
N CYS A 248 10.08 8.14 -4.84
CA CYS A 248 8.93 7.25 -5.00
C CYS A 248 7.86 7.78 -5.97
N ALA A 249 8.07 8.99 -6.53
CA ALA A 249 7.14 9.61 -7.48
C ALA A 249 6.92 8.73 -8.72
N TRP A 250 5.68 8.72 -9.22
CA TRP A 250 5.33 7.90 -10.38
C TRP A 250 5.97 8.43 -11.66
N ARG A 251 6.93 7.65 -12.17
CA ARG A 251 7.72 7.89 -13.39
C ARG A 251 7.70 6.69 -14.34
N ARG A 252 7.02 5.60 -13.99
CA ARG A 252 6.91 4.43 -14.87
C ARG A 252 6.15 4.79 -16.16
N PRO A 253 6.68 4.43 -17.33
CA PRO A 253 5.94 4.58 -18.57
C PRO A 253 4.75 3.61 -18.57
N LEU A 254 3.61 4.10 -19.03
CA LEU A 254 2.51 3.26 -19.45
C LEU A 254 2.68 2.98 -20.95
N PRO A 255 2.37 1.77 -21.44
CA PRO A 255 2.42 1.49 -22.87
C PRO A 255 1.60 2.51 -23.65
N ASN A 256 2.05 2.83 -24.87
CA ASN A 256 1.31 3.74 -25.74
C ASN A 256 -0.11 3.22 -25.98
N GLY A 257 -1.10 4.04 -25.63
CA GLY A 257 -2.52 3.71 -25.78
C GLY A 257 -3.12 2.88 -24.63
N ALA A 258 -2.34 2.47 -23.63
CA ALA A 258 -2.91 1.89 -22.42
C ALA A 258 -3.69 2.97 -21.64
N PRO A 259 -4.89 2.67 -21.14
CA PRO A 259 -5.62 3.62 -20.30
C PRO A 259 -4.83 3.87 -19.01
N ARG A 260 -4.79 5.13 -18.59
CA ARG A 260 -4.22 5.47 -17.28
C ARG A 260 -5.16 4.98 -16.18
N PRO A 261 -4.64 4.36 -15.10
CA PRO A 261 -5.43 4.09 -13.91
C PRO A 261 -6.12 5.37 -13.45
N ARG A 262 -7.43 5.30 -13.22
CA ARG A 262 -8.21 6.46 -12.79
C ARG A 262 -8.06 6.72 -11.29
N HIS A 263 -7.67 5.72 -10.50
CA HIS A 263 -7.45 5.85 -9.06
C HIS A 263 -6.04 6.32 -8.77
N ALA A 264 -5.92 7.30 -7.88
CA ALA A 264 -4.63 7.79 -7.44
C ALA A 264 -4.72 8.35 -6.02
N GLU A 265 -3.68 8.08 -5.23
CA GLU A 265 -3.45 8.69 -3.93
C GLU A 265 -3.01 10.14 -4.13
N ILE A 266 -4.00 11.01 -4.33
CA ILE A 266 -3.77 12.45 -4.50
C ILE A 266 -3.41 13.10 -3.17
N TRP A 267 -3.98 12.59 -2.07
CA TRP A 267 -3.64 13.05 -0.72
C TRP A 267 -2.84 11.98 0.01
N HIS A 268 -1.54 12.19 0.07
CA HIS A 268 -0.63 11.36 0.83
C HIS A 268 -0.16 12.09 2.09
N SER A 269 0.23 11.37 3.14
CA SER A 269 0.74 11.97 4.39
C SER A 269 1.95 12.89 4.18
N SER A 270 2.71 12.73 3.09
CA SER A 270 3.80 13.63 2.72
C SER A 270 3.37 14.96 2.09
N TRP A 271 2.07 15.20 1.85
CA TRP A 271 1.58 16.51 1.38
C TRP A 271 1.45 17.51 2.55
N TRP A 272 2.61 17.90 3.10
CA TRP A 272 2.72 18.72 4.32
C TRP A 272 2.19 20.14 4.19
N ASP A 273 2.22 20.72 2.99
CA ASP A 273 1.61 22.02 2.68
C ASP A 273 0.50 21.84 1.63
N ARG A 274 -0.74 21.72 2.11
CA ARG A 274 -1.93 21.53 1.26
C ARG A 274 -2.35 22.79 0.51
N THR A 275 -1.64 23.90 0.64
CA THR A 275 -1.79 25.05 -0.27
C THR A 275 -1.07 24.84 -1.59
N TRP A 276 -0.16 23.85 -1.67
CA TRP A 276 0.58 23.55 -2.89
C TRP A 276 -0.30 22.75 -3.86
N GLY A 277 -0.72 23.39 -4.96
CA GLY A 277 -1.63 22.80 -5.94
C GLY A 277 -1.03 21.73 -6.87
N ALA A 278 0.20 21.25 -6.64
CA ALA A 278 0.85 20.29 -7.53
C ALA A 278 0.10 18.95 -7.65
N PRO A 279 -0.42 18.34 -6.56
CA PRO A 279 -1.23 17.12 -6.66
C PRO A 279 -2.52 17.33 -7.48
N LEU A 280 -3.19 18.47 -7.32
CA LEU A 280 -4.39 18.81 -8.12
C LEU A 280 -4.06 18.98 -9.60
N ALA A 281 -2.95 19.65 -9.91
CA ALA A 281 -2.48 19.83 -11.28
C ALA A 281 -2.11 18.49 -11.94
N TRP A 282 -1.45 17.61 -11.19
CA TRP A 282 -1.12 16.26 -11.66
C TRP A 282 -2.39 15.46 -11.94
N ALA A 283 -3.34 15.42 -11.01
CA ALA A 283 -4.61 14.70 -11.18
C ALA A 283 -5.34 15.13 -12.46
N ARG A 284 -5.45 16.44 -12.69
CA ARG A 284 -6.10 17.01 -13.89
C ARG A 284 -5.43 16.62 -15.20
N LEU A 285 -4.11 16.49 -15.22
CA LEU A 285 -3.36 16.10 -16.43
C LEU A 285 -3.30 14.58 -16.61
N TRP A 286 -3.45 13.83 -15.53
CA TRP A 286 -3.38 12.38 -15.54
C TRP A 286 -4.62 11.78 -16.21
N HIS A 287 -5.82 12.10 -15.73
CA HIS A 287 -7.06 11.49 -16.20
C HIS A 287 -8.26 12.43 -15.97
N ASP A 288 -9.20 12.55 -16.91
CA ASP A 288 -10.35 13.47 -16.76
C ASP A 288 -11.31 13.06 -15.62
N GLY A 289 -11.34 11.77 -15.30
CA GLY A 289 -12.13 11.19 -14.20
C GLY A 289 -11.27 10.59 -13.09
N VAL A 290 -10.26 11.31 -12.58
CA VAL A 290 -9.50 10.82 -11.41
C VAL A 290 -10.46 10.54 -10.25
N VAL A 291 -10.31 9.35 -9.65
CA VAL A 291 -10.90 8.99 -8.37
C VAL A 291 -9.84 9.28 -7.29
N PRO A 292 -10.01 10.34 -6.47
CA PRO A 292 -9.04 10.68 -5.45
C PRO A 292 -9.10 9.68 -4.31
N LEU A 293 -7.93 9.18 -3.94
CA LEU A 293 -7.69 8.40 -2.74
C LEU A 293 -6.71 9.15 -1.83
N GLY A 294 -6.69 8.75 -0.57
CA GLY A 294 -5.64 9.13 0.36
C GLY A 294 -5.22 7.98 1.27
N GLY A 295 -4.00 8.07 1.76
CA GLY A 295 -3.40 7.05 2.62
C GLY A 295 -2.33 7.65 3.52
N SER A 296 -2.18 7.06 4.70
CA SER A 296 -1.20 7.53 5.67
C SER A 296 0.22 7.08 5.34
N ASP A 297 0.37 5.98 4.59
CA ASP A 297 1.65 5.32 4.35
C ASP A 297 2.33 5.01 5.69
N PHE A 298 1.55 4.35 6.56
CA PHE A 298 1.91 4.10 7.94
C PHE A 298 2.88 2.92 8.05
N HIS A 299 4.00 3.14 8.74
CA HIS A 299 5.01 2.12 9.00
C HIS A 299 5.29 1.95 10.50
N ASP A 300 5.38 3.05 11.22
CA ASP A 300 5.81 3.07 12.62
C ASP A 300 5.11 4.20 13.40
N PRO A 301 4.50 3.92 14.58
CA PRO A 301 3.99 4.95 15.47
C PRO A 301 4.99 6.08 15.81
N ALA A 302 6.30 5.81 15.75
CA ALA A 302 7.36 6.78 16.01
C ALA A 302 7.55 7.80 14.88
N GLN A 303 7.02 7.58 13.67
CA GLN A 303 7.17 8.50 12.53
C GLN A 303 6.29 9.76 12.61
N HIS A 304 5.54 9.95 13.70
CA HIS A 304 4.60 11.06 13.89
C HIS A 304 3.54 11.21 12.77
N LYS A 305 3.34 10.16 11.97
CA LYS A 305 2.20 9.98 11.07
C LYS A 305 1.10 9.23 11.82
N LEU A 306 -0.15 9.57 11.57
CA LEU A 306 -1.29 8.87 12.17
C LEU A 306 -2.00 8.05 11.10
N ILE A 307 -2.31 6.80 11.43
CA ILE A 307 -3.17 5.97 10.59
C ILE A 307 -4.56 6.63 10.47
N GLY A 308 -5.09 6.66 9.25
CA GLY A 308 -6.31 7.37 8.88
C GLY A 308 -6.14 8.88 8.70
N GLU A 309 -4.91 9.40 8.57
CA GLU A 309 -4.64 10.81 8.27
C GLU A 309 -3.74 10.93 7.01
N PRO A 310 -4.34 11.17 5.83
CA PRO A 310 -5.76 11.46 5.58
C PRO A 310 -6.69 10.24 5.68
N THR A 311 -7.98 10.51 5.90
CA THR A 311 -9.04 9.48 5.87
C THR A 311 -9.62 9.40 4.47
N THR A 312 -9.64 8.19 3.90
CA THR A 312 -10.46 7.91 2.71
C THR A 312 -11.83 7.39 3.15
N TRP A 313 -12.86 7.97 2.55
CA TRP A 313 -14.25 7.54 2.69
C TRP A 313 -14.67 6.77 1.45
N VAL A 314 -15.32 5.62 1.64
CA VAL A 314 -15.94 4.86 0.55
C VAL A 314 -17.44 4.71 0.79
N LEU A 315 -18.26 4.96 -0.24
CA LEU A 315 -19.71 4.70 -0.17
C LEU A 315 -19.96 3.26 -0.61
N ALA A 316 -20.18 2.38 0.37
CA ALA A 316 -20.29 0.94 0.18
C ALA A 316 -21.71 0.42 0.45
N GLU A 317 -22.07 -0.66 -0.23
CA GLU A 317 -23.16 -1.54 0.17
C GLU A 317 -22.61 -2.51 1.22
N GLY A 318 -23.12 -2.44 2.46
CA GLY A 318 -22.57 -3.21 3.57
C GLY A 318 -21.10 -2.85 3.87
N ASP A 319 -20.22 -3.82 3.69
CA ASP A 319 -18.77 -3.74 3.97
C ASP A 319 -17.92 -3.97 2.70
N ASP A 320 -18.51 -3.87 1.50
CA ASP A 320 -17.80 -4.06 0.22
C ASP A 320 -16.95 -2.82 -0.14
N VAL A 321 -15.79 -2.71 0.51
CA VAL A 321 -14.83 -1.62 0.29
C VAL A 321 -14.25 -1.68 -1.13
N VAL A 322 -13.86 -2.85 -1.62
CA VAL A 322 -13.23 -3.00 -2.94
C VAL A 322 -14.22 -2.66 -4.05
N GLY A 323 -15.48 -3.12 -3.97
CA GLY A 323 -16.52 -2.73 -4.92
C GLY A 323 -16.85 -1.23 -4.89
N ALA A 324 -16.79 -0.60 -3.71
CA ALA A 324 -16.94 0.86 -3.59
C ALA A 324 -15.77 1.63 -4.23
N LEU A 325 -14.54 1.15 -4.04
CA LEU A 325 -13.35 1.67 -4.73
C LEU A 325 -13.49 1.48 -6.24
N ALA A 326 -13.81 0.27 -6.72
CA ALA A 326 -13.95 -0.03 -8.14
C ALA A 326 -14.98 0.89 -8.80
N ALA A 327 -16.10 1.15 -8.13
CA ALA A 327 -17.13 2.09 -8.58
C ALA A 327 -16.71 3.57 -8.54
N GLY A 328 -15.61 3.91 -7.87
CA GLY A 328 -15.09 5.27 -7.75
C GLY A 328 -15.86 6.14 -6.76
N ARG A 329 -16.58 5.53 -5.82
CA ARG A 329 -17.42 6.26 -4.86
C ARG A 329 -16.60 6.66 -3.63
N THR A 330 -15.69 7.62 -3.83
CA THR A 330 -14.70 8.00 -2.81
C THR A 330 -14.74 9.49 -2.45
N ALA A 331 -14.34 9.77 -1.22
CA ALA A 331 -13.98 11.10 -0.76
C ALA A 331 -12.76 11.01 0.16
N VAL A 332 -12.04 12.11 0.33
CA VAL A 332 -10.87 12.20 1.20
C VAL A 332 -11.01 13.42 2.09
N SER A 333 -10.72 13.28 3.38
CA SER A 333 -10.65 14.37 4.34
C SER A 333 -9.37 14.28 5.17
N ALA A 334 -8.97 15.38 5.81
CA ALA A 334 -7.75 15.41 6.64
C ALA A 334 -7.76 14.37 7.78
N GLY A 335 -8.96 13.97 8.22
CA GLY A 335 -9.20 12.92 9.21
C GLY A 335 -10.68 12.58 9.30
N ARG A 336 -11.03 11.58 10.12
CA ARG A 336 -12.40 11.06 10.28
C ARG A 336 -13.41 12.11 10.73
N ASP A 337 -13.02 13.02 11.61
CA ASP A 337 -13.91 14.06 12.14
C ASP A 337 -13.68 15.43 11.46
N ALA A 338 -12.87 15.47 10.39
CA ALA A 338 -12.60 16.69 9.64
C ALA A 338 -13.77 17.06 8.69
N PRO A 339 -13.81 18.31 8.18
CA PRO A 339 -14.76 18.68 7.14
C PRO A 339 -14.62 17.77 5.91
N VAL A 340 -15.74 17.40 5.30
CA VAL A 340 -15.76 16.44 4.19
C VAL A 340 -16.73 16.86 3.09
N LEU A 341 -16.34 16.59 1.84
CA LEU A 341 -17.17 16.70 0.66
C LEU A 341 -17.53 15.31 0.16
N LEU A 342 -18.82 15.01 0.05
CA LEU A 342 -19.32 13.71 -0.39
C LEU A 342 -20.10 13.88 -1.69
N ARG A 343 -20.03 12.90 -2.59
CA ARG A 343 -20.95 12.78 -3.73
C ARG A 343 -21.98 11.71 -3.44
N VAL A 344 -23.25 12.10 -3.44
CA VAL A 344 -24.39 11.20 -3.26
C VAL A 344 -25.32 11.41 -4.44
N GLN A 345 -25.37 10.43 -5.35
CA GLN A 345 -26.12 10.51 -6.60
C GLN A 345 -25.71 11.77 -7.42
N ASP A 346 -26.65 12.69 -7.65
CA ASP A 346 -26.47 13.93 -8.38
C ASP A 346 -26.22 15.15 -7.46
N GLU A 347 -25.93 14.92 -6.19
CA GLU A 347 -25.61 15.95 -5.21
C GLU A 347 -24.19 15.84 -4.67
N LEU A 348 -23.57 17.00 -4.44
CA LEU A 348 -22.39 17.17 -3.60
C LEU A 348 -22.86 17.69 -2.24
N ILE A 349 -22.36 17.08 -1.17
CA ILE A 349 -22.76 17.41 0.20
C ILE A 349 -21.50 17.79 0.96
N ALA A 350 -21.38 19.06 1.34
CA ALA A 350 -20.31 19.56 2.19
C ALA A 350 -20.78 19.54 3.66
N ILE A 351 -20.00 18.91 4.53
CA ILE A 351 -20.35 18.64 5.93
C ILE A 351 -19.24 19.16 6.85
N ASP A 352 -19.63 19.86 7.91
CA ASP A 352 -18.75 20.56 8.86
C ASP A 352 -17.78 21.53 8.16
N ALA A 353 -18.21 22.07 7.02
CA ALA A 353 -17.36 22.77 6.06
C ALA A 353 -17.73 24.26 5.90
N ASP A 354 -18.39 24.87 6.89
CA ASP A 354 -18.72 26.30 6.84
C ASP A 354 -17.48 27.17 6.61
N GLY A 355 -17.58 28.14 5.71
CA GLY A 355 -16.47 29.03 5.38
C GLY A 355 -15.47 28.49 4.36
N THR A 356 -15.61 27.25 3.90
CA THR A 356 -14.81 26.70 2.79
C THR A 356 -15.35 27.13 1.42
N VAL A 357 -14.57 26.87 0.38
CA VAL A 357 -14.91 27.09 -1.02
C VAL A 357 -14.97 25.74 -1.73
N LEU A 358 -16.14 25.39 -2.26
CA LEU A 358 -16.30 24.28 -3.19
C LEU A 358 -15.74 24.67 -4.56
N VAL A 359 -14.89 23.83 -5.11
CA VAL A 359 -14.28 23.95 -6.43
C VAL A 359 -14.70 22.77 -7.30
N ASP A 360 -15.29 23.06 -8.46
CA ASP A 360 -15.67 22.07 -9.47
C ASP A 360 -14.47 21.69 -10.36
N PRO A 361 -14.52 20.54 -11.08
CA PRO A 361 -13.49 20.14 -12.04
C PRO A 361 -13.18 21.17 -13.12
N ASP A 362 -14.15 22.03 -13.48
CA ASP A 362 -13.97 23.11 -14.46
C ASP A 362 -13.43 24.42 -13.86
N GLY A 363 -13.16 24.43 -12.54
CA GLY A 363 -12.64 25.58 -11.80
C GLY A 363 -13.72 26.52 -11.28
N ARG A 364 -15.01 26.22 -11.45
CA ARG A 364 -16.09 27.02 -10.86
C ARG A 364 -16.03 26.94 -9.33
N ARG A 365 -16.17 28.10 -8.68
CA ARG A 365 -16.06 28.26 -7.22
C ARG A 365 -17.38 28.67 -6.58
N ARG A 366 -17.72 28.10 -5.43
CA ARG A 366 -18.92 28.44 -4.62
C ARG A 366 -18.59 28.41 -3.13
N ALA A 367 -19.08 29.40 -2.38
CA ALA A 367 -18.90 29.41 -0.93
C ALA A 367 -19.82 28.38 -0.26
N VAL A 368 -19.29 27.66 0.72
CA VAL A 368 -20.06 26.81 1.64
C VAL A 368 -20.48 27.66 2.84
N ARG A 369 -21.79 27.69 3.12
CA ARG A 369 -22.38 28.46 4.22
C ARG A 369 -23.34 27.59 5.03
N GLY A 370 -22.93 27.21 6.23
CA GLY A 370 -23.62 26.30 7.14
C GLY A 370 -22.95 24.94 7.29
N ASP A 371 -23.38 24.19 8.30
CA ASP A 371 -22.75 22.92 8.72
C ASP A 371 -23.04 21.76 7.76
N LEU A 372 -24.15 21.80 7.01
CA LEU A 372 -24.49 20.84 5.98
C LEU A 372 -25.09 21.56 4.78
N VAL A 373 -24.40 21.54 3.65
CA VAL A 373 -24.79 22.26 2.43
C VAL A 373 -24.78 21.33 1.23
N ARG A 374 -25.87 21.37 0.44
CA ARG A 374 -26.00 20.58 -0.79
C ARG A 374 -25.79 21.44 -2.02
N PHE A 375 -25.08 20.90 -3.00
CA PHE A 375 -24.88 21.49 -4.32
C PHE A 375 -25.22 20.45 -5.39
N PRO A 376 -25.74 20.87 -6.56
CA PRO A 376 -25.87 19.94 -7.68
C PRO A 376 -24.48 19.50 -8.18
N ALA A 377 -24.28 18.19 -8.35
CA ALA A 377 -23.10 17.59 -8.96
C ALA A 377 -23.18 17.74 -10.49
N ARG A 378 -22.77 18.91 -10.99
CA ARG A 378 -23.01 19.31 -12.40
C ARG A 378 -22.13 18.58 -13.41
N ARG A 379 -21.03 17.98 -12.97
CA ARG A 379 -20.04 17.30 -13.81
C ARG A 379 -19.45 16.12 -13.05
N ASP A 380 -18.88 15.19 -13.81
CA ASP A 380 -18.02 14.15 -13.27
C ASP A 380 -16.58 14.65 -13.17
N GLY A 381 -15.78 13.98 -12.35
CA GLY A 381 -14.39 14.33 -12.07
C GLY A 381 -14.20 14.86 -10.64
N MET A 382 -12.93 15.12 -10.30
CA MET A 382 -12.55 15.47 -8.94
C MET A 382 -13.01 16.87 -8.53
N HIS A 383 -13.89 16.92 -7.53
CA HIS A 383 -14.28 18.14 -6.83
C HIS A 383 -13.45 18.26 -5.54
N HIS A 384 -13.31 19.47 -5.02
CA HIS A 384 -12.63 19.65 -3.74
C HIS A 384 -13.11 20.87 -2.95
N LEU A 385 -12.84 20.85 -1.65
CA LEU A 385 -13.02 22.00 -0.76
C LEU A 385 -11.67 22.67 -0.50
N GLU A 386 -11.68 24.00 -0.44
CA GLU A 386 -10.52 24.80 -0.05
C GLU A 386 -10.85 25.74 1.10
N SER A 387 -9.88 26.02 1.97
CA SER A 387 -9.97 27.11 2.93
C SER A 387 -9.81 28.48 2.26
N SER A 388 -9.98 29.56 3.03
CA SER A 388 -9.69 30.92 2.55
C SER A 388 -8.21 31.14 2.16
N ALA A 389 -7.31 30.26 2.60
CA ALA A 389 -5.89 30.27 2.23
C ALA A 389 -5.58 29.40 0.99
N ASN A 390 -6.61 28.86 0.32
CA ASN A 390 -6.50 27.83 -0.73
C ASN A 390 -5.87 26.51 -0.24
N GLU A 391 -5.95 26.23 1.06
CA GLU A 391 -5.55 24.93 1.59
C GLU A 391 -6.63 23.90 1.22
N VAL A 392 -6.25 22.80 0.59
CA VAL A 392 -7.19 21.73 0.23
C VAL A 392 -7.69 21.01 1.49
N ILE A 393 -8.99 21.06 1.74
CA ILE A 393 -9.66 20.51 2.94
C ILE A 393 -10.24 19.12 2.71
N SER A 394 -10.79 18.87 1.53
CA SER A 394 -11.40 17.59 1.17
C SER A 394 -11.38 17.39 -0.35
N LEU A 395 -11.23 16.14 -0.80
CA LEU A 395 -11.32 15.73 -2.20
C LEU A 395 -12.54 14.82 -2.38
N CYS A 396 -13.19 14.85 -3.53
CA CYS A 396 -14.33 13.99 -3.86
C CYS A 396 -14.29 13.57 -5.33
N GLY A 397 -14.43 12.26 -5.58
CA GLY A 397 -14.48 11.67 -6.93
C GLY A 397 -15.82 11.81 -7.63
#